data_AF-A0A1C6XL75-F1
#
_entry.id   AF-A0A1C6XL75-F1
#
_cell.length_a   1.000
_cell.length_b   1.000
_cell.length_c   1.000
_cell.angle_alpha   90.00
_cell.angle_beta   90.00
_cell.angle_gamma   90.00
#
_symmetry.space_group_name_H-M   'P 1'
#
loop_
_entity.id
_entity.type
_entity.pdbx_description
1 polymer ?
#
loop_
_entity_poly.entity_id
_entity_poly.type
_entity_poly.pdbx_seq_one_letter_code
_entity_poly.pdbx_strand_id
1 'polypeptide(L)'
;MFHLYELLMFFLRHPRDKYDEAFLGPIFLHFYDKNYYRRDIIIKNRRGEKLRCCFFTPFNYSENTPCVIYTHSTSSCQLEVLDILHILLVCECSIFSFDCAGCGLSDGYYSTKGWNETQDLYLILNHLRNVEKIKNFILWGKHSGAASSIITAALDRNIKMLILESPFVSLIELYKTTFNLCAKKKKEIIFKNICLYFTRRKIKRKFNYDINNVCPVFFIEDITIPTIYIISKSDSIVHPAHSLYLAHKQKKAKKIIYIAEKGTQPHEAYTYDSKLIIAMKSILYSHNFENDIRDKIFDLSTYYKLFTFLREKYAYEFDYIDKLITKKINQKNKIIDKVKKFVCFKYQSKISLSSSTCLNQSTVDSLRTSKVYENEYTFQTEENNNDFLQECDQINDSGFSNDYQDAFSDEDNMLDNPPENKHIDKNCNIEKFNRLNEANKKFEEIQGTTERPSKLLHMQSSRSSLKSNKKTYKKSLTWNSNLQSSITYFKEDCPLSLQKNE
;
A
#
# COMPACT_ATOMS: atom_id res chain seq x y z
N MET A 1 -26.32 -14.38 8.35
CA MET A 1 -24.94 -14.90 8.22
C MET A 1 -24.17 -14.27 7.04
N PHE A 2 -24.79 -14.02 5.89
CA PHE A 2 -24.13 -13.56 4.66
C PHE A 2 -23.24 -12.31 4.83
N HIS A 3 -23.73 -11.25 5.49
CA HIS A 3 -22.97 -10.01 5.65
C HIS A 3 -21.70 -10.12 6.52
N LEU A 4 -21.70 -10.99 7.55
CA LEU A 4 -20.51 -11.18 8.38
C LEU A 4 -19.37 -11.83 7.58
N TYR A 5 -19.72 -12.75 6.67
CA TYR A 5 -18.77 -13.40 5.79
C TYR A 5 -18.20 -12.42 4.75
N GLU A 6 -19.06 -11.65 4.08
CA GLU A 6 -18.63 -10.58 3.15
C GLU A 6 -17.69 -9.58 3.81
N LEU A 7 -17.99 -9.17 5.05
CA LEU A 7 -17.14 -8.31 5.87
C LEU A 7 -15.77 -8.96 6.14
N LEU A 8 -15.75 -10.25 6.46
CA LEU A 8 -14.52 -10.96 6.74
C LEU A 8 -13.64 -11.08 5.49
N MET A 9 -14.25 -11.33 4.32
CA MET A 9 -13.56 -11.29 3.02
C MET A 9 -13.04 -9.87 2.72
N PHE A 10 -13.87 -8.85 2.95
CA PHE A 10 -13.47 -7.46 2.78
C PHE A 10 -12.26 -7.07 3.62
N PHE A 11 -12.02 -7.66 4.80
CA PHE A 11 -10.87 -7.29 5.63
C PHE A 11 -9.66 -8.22 5.52
N LEU A 12 -9.85 -9.49 5.20
CA LEU A 12 -8.78 -10.48 5.32
C LEU A 12 -8.44 -11.22 4.04
N ARG A 13 -9.44 -11.52 3.21
CA ARG A 13 -9.25 -12.59 2.23
C ARG A 13 -9.98 -12.32 0.93
N HIS A 14 -9.17 -12.24 -0.11
CA HIS A 14 -9.58 -12.37 -1.49
C HIS A 14 -8.83 -13.58 -2.08
N PRO A 15 -9.34 -14.19 -3.17
CA PRO A 15 -8.60 -15.22 -3.88
C PRO A 15 -7.23 -14.69 -4.29
N ARG A 16 -6.21 -15.53 -4.08
CA ARG A 16 -4.83 -15.22 -4.42
C ARG A 16 -4.66 -15.26 -5.94
N ASP A 17 -4.13 -14.17 -6.50
CA ASP A 17 -3.64 -14.18 -7.86
C ASP A 17 -2.48 -15.17 -7.96
N LYS A 18 -2.64 -16.19 -8.80
CA LYS A 18 -1.56 -17.12 -9.18
C LYS A 18 -1.08 -16.74 -10.56
N TYR A 19 0.24 -16.71 -10.74
CA TYR A 19 0.85 -16.39 -12.02
C TYR A 19 2.16 -17.16 -12.18
N ASP A 20 2.61 -17.31 -13.43
CA ASP A 20 3.92 -17.86 -13.78
C ASP A 20 4.99 -16.78 -13.59
N GLU A 21 6.09 -17.11 -12.92
CA GLU A 21 7.25 -16.21 -12.72
C GLU A 21 7.80 -15.69 -14.06
N ALA A 22 7.62 -16.42 -15.17
CA ALA A 22 7.98 -15.95 -16.51
C ALA A 22 7.27 -14.65 -16.93
N PHE A 23 6.07 -14.35 -16.38
CA PHE A 23 5.36 -13.11 -16.67
C PHE A 23 6.01 -11.87 -16.09
N LEU A 24 6.96 -12.01 -15.16
CA LEU A 24 7.74 -10.91 -14.59
C LEU A 24 8.73 -10.30 -15.59
N GLY A 25 8.79 -10.83 -16.82
CA GLY A 25 9.69 -10.36 -17.87
C GLY A 25 10.96 -11.22 -17.99
N PRO A 26 11.94 -10.76 -18.78
CA PRO A 26 13.21 -11.46 -18.92
C PRO A 26 14.18 -11.12 -17.77
N ILE A 27 15.17 -12.00 -17.55
CA ILE A 27 16.29 -11.75 -16.62
C ILE A 27 17.16 -10.59 -17.12
N PHE A 28 17.39 -10.51 -18.43
CA PHE A 28 18.08 -9.40 -19.07
C PHE A 28 17.08 -8.59 -19.88
N LEU A 29 16.95 -7.32 -19.54
CA LEU A 29 16.02 -6.41 -20.20
C LEU A 29 16.80 -5.26 -20.84
N HIS A 30 16.68 -5.15 -22.16
CA HIS A 30 17.20 -4.01 -22.91
C HIS A 30 16.08 -2.97 -23.10
N PHE A 31 16.35 -1.72 -22.73
CA PHE A 31 15.39 -0.62 -22.81
C PHE A 31 16.12 0.66 -23.26
N TYR A 32 15.83 1.10 -24.48
CA TYR A 32 16.62 2.13 -25.20
C TYR A 32 18.11 1.77 -25.24
N ASP A 33 18.98 2.66 -24.76
CA ASP A 33 20.43 2.50 -24.68
C ASP A 33 20.87 1.83 -23.37
N LYS A 34 19.93 1.34 -22.55
CA LYS A 34 20.19 0.87 -21.19
C LYS A 34 19.85 -0.60 -21.02
N ASN A 35 20.67 -1.27 -20.22
CA ASN A 35 20.49 -2.65 -19.86
C ASN A 35 20.11 -2.75 -18.39
N TYR A 36 19.15 -3.61 -18.10
CA TYR A 36 18.70 -3.95 -16.75
C TYR A 36 18.84 -5.45 -16.53
N TYR A 37 19.16 -5.80 -15.29
CA TYR A 37 19.21 -7.16 -14.81
C TYR A 37 18.16 -7.38 -13.72
N ARG A 38 17.36 -8.44 -13.87
CA ARG A 38 16.37 -8.86 -12.89
C ARG A 38 16.94 -9.96 -12.00
N ARG A 39 16.81 -9.78 -10.69
CA ARG A 39 17.04 -10.81 -9.68
C ARG A 39 15.75 -11.16 -8.97
N ASP A 40 15.44 -12.45 -8.93
CA ASP A 40 14.33 -12.97 -8.14
C ASP A 40 14.87 -13.37 -6.76
N ILE A 41 14.35 -12.73 -5.72
CA ILE A 41 14.88 -12.79 -4.34
C ILE A 41 13.79 -13.33 -3.42
N ILE A 42 14.19 -14.12 -2.42
CA ILE A 42 13.28 -14.57 -1.36
C ILE A 42 13.69 -13.92 -0.04
N ILE A 43 12.81 -13.11 0.53
CA ILE A 43 13.03 -12.47 1.83
C ILE A 43 12.07 -13.09 2.84
N LYS A 44 12.59 -13.65 3.93
CA LYS A 44 11.74 -14.13 5.03
C LYS A 44 11.31 -12.95 5.90
N ASN A 45 10.01 -12.79 6.10
CA ASN A 45 9.49 -11.79 7.02
C ASN A 45 9.62 -12.26 8.49
N ARG A 46 9.18 -11.41 9.44
CA ARG A 46 9.27 -11.72 10.87
C ARG A 46 8.42 -12.92 11.31
N ARG A 47 7.40 -13.27 10.52
CA ARG A 47 6.50 -14.38 10.78
C ARG A 47 7.04 -15.69 10.18
N GLY A 48 8.24 -15.66 9.58
CA GLY A 48 8.87 -16.81 8.93
C GLY A 48 8.33 -17.09 7.52
N GLU A 49 7.41 -16.27 7.03
CA GLU A 49 6.80 -16.42 5.70
C GLU A 49 7.80 -15.93 4.64
N LYS A 50 7.98 -16.70 3.57
CA LYS A 50 8.80 -16.31 2.42
C LYS A 50 8.04 -15.29 1.56
N LEU A 51 8.60 -14.11 1.43
CA LEU A 51 8.17 -13.10 0.48
C LEU A 51 8.92 -13.30 -0.83
N ARG A 52 8.18 -13.44 -1.93
CA ARG A 52 8.71 -13.46 -3.28
C ARG A 52 8.92 -12.04 -3.75
N CYS A 53 10.15 -11.73 -4.15
CA CYS A 53 10.57 -10.39 -4.53
C CYS A 53 11.23 -10.42 -5.91
N CYS A 54 11.13 -9.31 -6.61
CA CYS A 54 11.75 -9.09 -7.90
C CYS A 54 12.51 -7.77 -7.85
N PHE A 55 13.78 -7.79 -8.26
CA PHE A 55 14.66 -6.64 -8.21
C PHE A 55 15.32 -6.39 -9.56
N PHE A 56 14.88 -5.35 -10.25
CA PHE A 56 15.53 -4.85 -11.46
C PHE A 56 16.57 -3.79 -11.10
N THR A 57 17.80 -3.99 -11.55
CA THR A 57 18.89 -3.03 -11.39
C THR A 57 19.47 -2.67 -12.75
N PRO A 58 19.80 -1.39 -13.02
CA PRO A 58 20.54 -1.03 -14.23
C PRO A 58 21.94 -1.67 -14.18
N PHE A 59 22.56 -1.93 -15.35
CA PHE A 59 23.91 -2.49 -15.40
C PHE A 59 24.95 -1.60 -14.72
N ASN A 60 24.81 -0.28 -14.85
CA ASN A 60 25.67 0.71 -14.17
C ASN A 60 25.14 1.01 -12.75
N TYR A 61 24.75 -0.02 -12.02
CA TYR A 61 24.22 0.10 -10.67
C TYR A 61 25.25 0.72 -9.71
N SER A 62 24.78 1.66 -8.88
CA SER A 62 25.55 2.22 -7.78
C SER A 62 24.69 2.31 -6.52
N GLU A 63 25.31 2.43 -5.34
CA GLU A 63 24.60 2.67 -4.07
C GLU A 63 23.73 3.94 -4.08
N ASN A 64 24.05 4.89 -4.97
CA ASN A 64 23.33 6.15 -5.14
C ASN A 64 22.19 6.05 -6.16
N THR A 65 22.12 4.99 -6.96
CA THR A 65 21.03 4.76 -7.91
C THR A 65 19.70 4.72 -7.14
N PRO A 66 18.73 5.60 -7.46
CA PRO A 66 17.47 5.60 -6.76
C PRO A 66 16.74 4.26 -6.89
N CYS A 67 16.17 3.77 -5.80
CA CYS A 67 15.38 2.55 -5.79
C CYS A 67 13.91 2.87 -5.50
N VAL A 68 13.03 2.45 -6.40
CA VAL A 68 11.59 2.47 -6.18
C VAL A 68 11.17 1.13 -5.59
N ILE A 69 10.61 1.15 -4.38
CA ILE A 69 9.94 0.00 -3.80
C ILE A 69 8.46 0.10 -4.13
N TYR A 70 7.96 -0.80 -4.98
CA TYR A 70 6.56 -0.88 -5.36
C TYR A 70 5.80 -1.85 -4.47
N THR A 71 4.77 -1.35 -3.77
CA THR A 71 3.87 -2.15 -2.95
C THR A 71 2.49 -2.20 -3.60
N HIS A 72 2.10 -3.40 -4.04
CA HIS A 72 0.87 -3.62 -4.82
C HIS A 72 -0.42 -3.44 -3.99
N SER A 73 -1.55 -3.38 -4.69
CA SER A 73 -2.89 -3.31 -4.10
C SER A 73 -3.29 -4.59 -3.38
N THR A 74 -4.33 -4.53 -2.54
CA THR A 74 -4.81 -5.73 -1.84
C THR A 74 -5.26 -6.78 -2.86
N SER A 75 -4.91 -8.06 -2.63
CA SER A 75 -5.31 -9.20 -3.47
C SER A 75 -4.64 -9.27 -4.83
N SER A 76 -3.75 -8.33 -5.15
CA SER A 76 -2.95 -8.42 -6.36
C SER A 76 -1.58 -9.02 -6.08
N CYS A 77 -0.63 -8.80 -6.97
CA CYS A 77 0.72 -9.35 -6.96
C CYS A 77 1.70 -8.37 -7.61
N GLN A 78 2.98 -8.73 -7.60
CA GLN A 78 4.06 -7.95 -8.17
C GLN A 78 3.91 -7.66 -9.67
N LEU A 79 3.05 -8.36 -10.41
CA LEU A 79 2.75 -8.05 -11.81
C LEU A 79 2.20 -6.63 -12.01
N GLU A 80 1.59 -6.01 -10.99
CA GLU A 80 1.16 -4.60 -11.07
C GLU A 80 2.31 -3.64 -11.40
N VAL A 81 3.54 -3.96 -11.03
CA VAL A 81 4.70 -3.11 -11.33
C VAL A 81 4.96 -3.02 -12.84
N LEU A 82 4.55 -4.03 -13.60
CA LEU A 82 4.79 -4.08 -15.05
C LEU A 82 4.00 -2.99 -15.78
N ASP A 83 2.85 -2.58 -15.25
CA ASP A 83 2.02 -1.51 -15.81
C ASP A 83 2.72 -0.13 -15.73
N ILE A 84 3.71 0.03 -14.84
CA ILE A 84 4.47 1.27 -14.65
C ILE A 84 5.97 1.10 -14.93
N LEU A 85 6.40 -0.09 -15.39
CA LEU A 85 7.81 -0.43 -15.52
C LEU A 85 8.53 0.55 -16.45
N HIS A 86 7.92 0.93 -17.57
CA HIS A 86 8.49 1.88 -18.53
C HIS A 86 8.77 3.25 -17.90
N ILE A 87 7.90 3.76 -17.03
CA ILE A 87 8.10 5.04 -16.31
C ILE A 87 9.36 4.95 -15.46
N LEU A 88 9.51 3.85 -14.73
CA LEU A 88 10.63 3.62 -13.82
C LEU A 88 11.95 3.42 -14.57
N LEU A 89 11.93 2.72 -15.71
CA LEU A 89 13.10 2.51 -16.56
C LEU A 89 13.58 3.82 -17.20
N VAL A 90 12.65 4.67 -17.68
CA VAL A 90 12.97 6.02 -18.19
C VAL A 90 13.56 6.91 -17.08
N CYS A 91 13.13 6.72 -15.84
CA CYS A 91 13.67 7.41 -14.67
C CYS A 91 14.99 6.81 -14.15
N GLU A 92 15.51 5.76 -14.78
CA GLU A 92 16.81 5.16 -14.44
C GLU A 92 16.89 4.64 -13.00
N CYS A 93 15.74 4.23 -12.47
CA CYS A 93 15.64 3.73 -11.11
C CYS A 93 15.92 2.23 -11.07
N SER A 94 16.50 1.76 -9.98
CA SER A 94 16.35 0.36 -9.59
C SER A 94 14.91 0.14 -9.10
N ILE A 95 14.35 -1.05 -9.33
CA ILE A 95 12.92 -1.32 -9.14
C ILE A 95 12.80 -2.58 -8.30
N PHE A 96 12.28 -2.43 -7.09
CA PHE A 96 12.02 -3.54 -6.19
C PHE A 96 10.52 -3.72 -6.02
N SER A 97 10.00 -4.87 -6.41
CA SER A 97 8.62 -5.27 -6.14
C SER A 97 8.60 -6.58 -5.36
N PHE A 98 7.50 -6.83 -4.67
CA PHE A 98 7.32 -8.06 -3.91
C PHE A 98 5.85 -8.41 -3.81
N ASP A 99 5.57 -9.69 -3.71
CA ASP A 99 4.26 -10.19 -3.30
C ASP A 99 4.13 -10.05 -1.79
N CYS A 100 3.14 -9.28 -1.33
CA CYS A 100 2.80 -9.20 0.09
C CYS A 100 2.43 -10.58 0.65
N ALA A 101 2.63 -10.79 1.95
CA ALA A 101 2.18 -12.04 2.59
C ALA A 101 0.68 -12.27 2.34
N GLY A 102 0.32 -13.50 1.97
CA GLY A 102 -1.04 -13.86 1.56
C GLY A 102 -1.35 -13.65 0.08
N CYS A 103 -0.49 -12.96 -0.68
CA CYS A 103 -0.68 -12.60 -2.09
C CYS A 103 0.31 -13.30 -3.02
N GLY A 104 -0.03 -13.35 -4.31
CA GLY A 104 0.86 -13.82 -5.38
C GLY A 104 1.50 -15.19 -5.09
N LEU A 105 2.82 -15.24 -5.18
CA LEU A 105 3.64 -16.43 -4.92
C LEU A 105 4.25 -16.44 -3.51
N SER A 106 3.95 -15.44 -2.68
CA SER A 106 4.42 -15.37 -1.29
C SER A 106 3.66 -16.34 -0.37
N ASP A 107 4.32 -16.72 0.72
CA ASP A 107 3.71 -17.46 1.83
C ASP A 107 2.65 -16.60 2.56
N GLY A 108 2.09 -17.13 3.63
CA GLY A 108 1.00 -16.52 4.39
C GLY A 108 -0.36 -16.89 3.83
N TYR A 109 -1.44 -16.62 4.59
CA TYR A 109 -2.78 -17.09 4.23
C TYR A 109 -3.78 -15.96 3.95
N TYR A 110 -3.53 -14.77 4.50
CA TYR A 110 -4.43 -13.63 4.43
C TYR A 110 -3.63 -12.34 4.30
N SER A 111 -4.23 -11.32 3.68
CA SER A 111 -3.70 -9.96 3.67
C SER A 111 -4.42 -9.14 4.74
N THR A 112 -3.69 -8.24 5.38
CA THR A 112 -4.24 -7.39 6.47
C THR A 112 -4.51 -5.96 6.04
N LYS A 113 -4.39 -5.69 4.73
CA LYS A 113 -4.71 -4.40 4.11
C LYS A 113 -3.95 -3.22 4.72
N GLY A 114 -2.69 -3.42 5.09
CA GLY A 114 -1.79 -2.36 5.56
C GLY A 114 -1.20 -2.60 6.95
N TRP A 115 -1.57 -3.66 7.67
CA TRP A 115 -0.95 -3.97 8.97
C TRP A 115 0.37 -4.73 8.79
N ASN A 116 0.31 -6.01 8.45
CA ASN A 116 1.47 -6.86 8.14
C ASN A 116 2.27 -6.33 6.96
N GLU A 117 1.60 -5.80 5.94
CA GLU A 117 2.24 -5.23 4.75
C GLU A 117 3.18 -4.07 5.10
N THR A 118 2.84 -3.25 6.10
CA THR A 118 3.74 -2.20 6.61
C THR A 118 4.97 -2.80 7.30
N GLN A 119 4.80 -3.85 8.12
CA GLN A 119 5.93 -4.49 8.79
C GLN A 119 6.87 -5.17 7.78
N ASP A 120 6.30 -5.79 6.76
CA ASP A 120 7.04 -6.45 5.68
C ASP A 120 7.78 -5.43 4.82
N LEU A 121 7.12 -4.33 4.43
CA LEU A 121 7.74 -3.22 3.70
C LEU A 121 8.89 -2.58 4.49
N TYR A 122 8.70 -2.34 5.79
CA TYR A 122 9.76 -1.80 6.65
C TYR A 122 10.95 -2.77 6.79
N LEU A 123 10.70 -4.09 6.80
CA LEU A 123 11.75 -5.09 6.79
C LEU A 123 12.51 -5.09 5.46
N ILE A 124 11.80 -5.04 4.33
CA ILE A 124 12.37 -4.98 2.98
C ILE A 124 13.23 -3.72 2.81
N LEU A 125 12.72 -2.56 3.21
CA LEU A 125 13.46 -1.30 3.17
C LEU A 125 14.81 -1.42 3.90
N ASN A 126 14.80 -2.02 5.08
CA ASN A 126 16.03 -2.25 5.85
C ASN A 126 16.92 -3.33 5.24
N HIS A 127 16.37 -4.37 4.62
CA HIS A 127 17.14 -5.37 3.88
C HIS A 127 17.89 -4.71 2.72
N LEU A 128 17.19 -3.94 1.88
CA LEU A 128 17.78 -3.22 0.76
C LEU A 128 18.84 -2.21 1.18
N ARG A 129 18.62 -1.52 2.30
CA ARG A 129 19.61 -0.58 2.84
C ARG A 129 20.87 -1.28 3.34
N ASN A 130 20.71 -2.36 4.08
CA ASN A 130 21.84 -2.99 4.80
C ASN A 130 22.60 -4.01 3.95
N VAL A 131 21.90 -4.74 3.07
CA VAL A 131 22.44 -5.81 2.21
C VAL A 131 22.81 -5.25 0.84
N GLU A 132 21.84 -4.66 0.15
CA GLU A 132 22.05 -4.11 -1.22
C GLU A 132 22.69 -2.71 -1.20
N LYS A 133 22.92 -2.11 -0.02
CA LYS A 133 23.59 -0.80 0.17
C LYS A 133 22.89 0.37 -0.52
N ILE A 134 21.59 0.26 -0.79
CA ILE A 134 20.81 1.35 -1.40
C ILE A 134 20.68 2.52 -0.42
N LYS A 135 20.97 3.73 -0.90
CA LYS A 135 20.87 4.98 -0.11
C LYS A 135 19.62 5.79 -0.39
N ASN A 136 19.09 5.75 -1.62
CA ASN A 136 18.02 6.62 -2.08
C ASN A 136 16.75 5.80 -2.35
N PHE A 137 15.71 5.98 -1.54
CA PHE A 137 14.46 5.23 -1.66
C PHE A 137 13.29 6.10 -2.09
N ILE A 138 12.44 5.55 -2.94
CA ILE A 138 11.09 6.04 -3.24
C ILE A 138 10.13 4.93 -2.88
N LEU A 139 9.04 5.26 -2.20
CA LEU A 139 7.95 4.30 -1.98
C LEU A 139 6.80 4.62 -2.92
N TRP A 140 6.46 3.67 -3.79
CA TRP A 140 5.26 3.72 -4.62
C TRP A 140 4.29 2.67 -4.09
N GLY A 141 3.10 3.11 -3.66
CA GLY A 141 2.08 2.18 -3.19
C GLY A 141 0.73 2.42 -3.85
N LYS A 142 -0.02 1.33 -4.04
CA LYS A 142 -1.41 1.35 -4.52
C LYS A 142 -2.37 0.82 -3.46
N HIS A 143 -3.47 1.53 -3.19
CA HIS A 143 -4.48 1.17 -2.17
C HIS A 143 -3.86 0.81 -0.81
N SER A 144 -3.85 -0.47 -0.41
CA SER A 144 -3.20 -0.95 0.82
C SER A 144 -1.69 -0.82 0.81
N GLY A 145 -1.06 -0.92 -0.36
CA GLY A 145 0.35 -0.59 -0.53
C GLY A 145 0.60 0.89 -0.26
N ALA A 146 -0.28 1.78 -0.72
CA ALA A 146 -0.16 3.21 -0.43
C ALA A 146 -0.29 3.50 1.07
N ALA A 147 -1.23 2.85 1.76
CA ALA A 147 -1.35 2.91 3.21
C ALA A 147 -0.06 2.47 3.93
N SER A 148 0.55 1.38 3.45
CA SER A 148 1.80 0.85 4.00
C SER A 148 2.98 1.78 3.75
N SER A 149 3.05 2.39 2.56
CA SER A 149 4.07 3.38 2.20
C SER A 149 4.00 4.63 3.07
N ILE A 150 2.78 5.15 3.36
CA ILE A 150 2.58 6.28 4.26
C ILE A 150 3.12 5.98 5.66
N ILE A 151 2.71 4.84 6.23
CA ILE A 151 3.12 4.47 7.59
C ILE A 151 4.62 4.22 7.62
N THR A 152 5.18 3.52 6.63
CA THR A 152 6.62 3.24 6.54
C THR A 152 7.44 4.52 6.45
N ALA A 153 7.06 5.47 5.59
CA ALA A 153 7.77 6.74 5.44
C ALA A 153 7.66 7.65 6.67
N ALA A 154 6.59 7.55 7.46
CA ALA A 154 6.52 8.25 8.74
C ALA A 154 7.47 7.65 9.81
N LEU A 155 7.93 6.42 9.61
CA LEU A 155 8.84 5.70 10.52
C LEU A 155 10.30 5.71 10.03
N ASP A 156 10.56 6.14 8.80
CA ASP A 156 11.88 6.14 8.19
C ASP A 156 12.19 7.48 7.53
N ARG A 157 13.29 8.13 7.97
CA ARG A 157 13.66 9.47 7.50
C ARG A 157 14.38 9.48 6.15
N ASN A 158 14.79 8.32 5.62
CA ASN A 158 15.60 8.22 4.42
C ASN A 158 14.79 7.78 3.19
N ILE A 159 13.61 8.36 3.03
CA ILE A 159 12.76 8.24 1.84
C ILE A 159 12.77 9.60 1.13
N LYS A 160 13.00 9.62 -0.18
CA LYS A 160 13.12 10.86 -0.97
C LYS A 160 11.78 11.36 -1.48
N MET A 161 10.84 10.46 -1.75
CA MET A 161 9.54 10.77 -2.33
C MET A 161 8.52 9.66 -2.04
N LEU A 162 7.25 10.05 -1.96
CA LEU A 162 6.11 9.14 -1.97
C LEU A 162 5.31 9.27 -3.26
N ILE A 163 4.89 8.13 -3.81
CA ILE A 163 3.89 8.06 -4.87
C ILE A 163 2.74 7.21 -4.36
N LEU A 164 1.57 7.82 -4.22
CA LEU A 164 0.40 7.24 -3.56
C LEU A 164 -0.76 7.14 -4.54
N GLU A 165 -1.05 5.92 -4.99
CA GLU A 165 -2.16 5.63 -5.90
C GLU A 165 -3.39 5.17 -5.11
N SER A 166 -4.46 5.96 -5.20
CA SER A 166 -5.73 5.75 -4.48
C SER A 166 -5.58 5.34 -3.00
N PRO A 167 -4.82 6.08 -2.17
CA PRO A 167 -4.67 5.77 -0.74
C PRO A 167 -5.97 5.98 0.03
N PHE A 168 -6.14 5.25 1.14
CA PHE A 168 -7.27 5.42 2.06
C PHE A 168 -6.84 6.00 3.42
N VAL A 169 -7.73 6.76 4.05
CA VAL A 169 -7.47 7.45 5.34
C VAL A 169 -7.33 6.48 6.52
N SER A 170 -8.14 5.42 6.51
CA SER A 170 -8.16 4.35 7.52
C SER A 170 -9.00 3.18 6.99
N LEU A 171 -8.66 1.96 7.39
CA LEU A 171 -9.29 0.74 6.86
C LEU A 171 -10.77 0.61 7.23
N ILE A 172 -11.15 1.00 8.45
CA ILE A 172 -12.56 0.99 8.87
C ILE A 172 -13.35 2.10 8.20
N GLU A 173 -12.74 3.26 8.01
CA GLU A 173 -13.39 4.39 7.35
C GLU A 173 -13.57 4.11 5.86
N LEU A 174 -12.63 3.43 5.21
CA LEU A 174 -12.80 2.90 3.87
C LEU A 174 -14.02 1.98 3.78
N TYR A 175 -14.16 1.03 4.71
CA TYR A 175 -15.36 0.20 4.76
C TYR A 175 -16.62 1.05 4.91
N LYS A 176 -16.63 2.01 5.85
CA LYS A 176 -17.81 2.85 6.11
C LYS A 176 -18.18 3.70 4.92
N THR A 177 -17.22 4.29 4.20
CA THR A 177 -17.50 5.11 3.01
C THR A 177 -18.01 4.24 1.87
N THR A 178 -17.31 3.15 1.53
CA THR A 178 -17.74 2.23 0.46
C THR A 178 -19.15 1.68 0.71
N PHE A 179 -19.47 1.28 1.95
CA PHE A 179 -20.75 0.64 2.23
C PHE A 179 -21.89 1.59 2.65
N ASN A 180 -21.60 2.80 3.15
CA ASN A 180 -22.64 3.81 3.39
C ASN A 180 -23.05 4.54 2.12
N LEU A 181 -22.11 4.79 1.18
CA LEU A 181 -22.48 5.33 -0.14
C LEU A 181 -23.45 4.40 -0.89
N CYS A 182 -23.41 3.10 -0.60
CA CYS A 182 -24.36 2.13 -1.14
C CYS A 182 -25.60 1.88 -0.27
N ALA A 183 -25.67 2.38 0.97
CA ALA A 183 -26.79 2.10 1.89
C ALA A 183 -27.89 3.15 1.76
N LYS A 184 -29.13 2.71 1.47
CA LYS A 184 -30.27 3.63 1.26
C LYS A 184 -31.13 3.84 2.51
N LYS A 185 -30.99 2.99 3.55
CA LYS A 185 -31.87 2.98 4.73
C LYS A 185 -31.10 3.03 6.05
N LYS A 186 -31.55 3.83 7.02
CA LYS A 186 -30.95 3.95 8.37
C LYS A 186 -30.78 2.59 9.09
N LYS A 187 -31.76 1.69 8.97
CA LYS A 187 -31.70 0.34 9.58
C LYS A 187 -30.55 -0.51 9.03
N GLU A 188 -30.22 -0.40 7.74
CA GLU A 188 -29.11 -1.13 7.12
C GLU A 188 -27.76 -0.65 7.65
N ILE A 189 -27.62 0.65 7.90
CA ILE A 189 -26.41 1.26 8.45
C ILE A 189 -26.15 0.73 9.87
N ILE A 190 -27.18 0.71 10.72
CA ILE A 190 -27.10 0.18 12.08
C ILE A 190 -26.67 -1.30 12.05
N PHE A 191 -27.33 -2.10 11.22
CA PHE A 191 -27.00 -3.52 11.07
C PHE A 191 -25.54 -3.74 10.60
N LYS A 192 -25.07 -2.99 9.60
CA LYS A 192 -23.68 -3.06 9.12
C LYS A 192 -22.67 -2.69 10.21
N ASN A 193 -22.98 -1.69 11.04
CA ASN A 193 -22.12 -1.31 12.17
C ASN A 193 -22.04 -2.44 13.23
N ILE A 194 -23.15 -3.12 13.51
CA ILE A 194 -23.17 -4.29 14.41
C ILE A 194 -22.32 -5.42 13.83
N CYS A 195 -22.49 -5.73 12.53
CA CYS A 195 -21.66 -6.75 11.88
C CYS A 195 -20.17 -6.38 11.89
N LEU A 196 -19.83 -5.11 11.65
CA LEU A 196 -18.46 -4.62 11.71
C LEU A 196 -17.84 -4.81 13.10
N TYR A 197 -18.60 -4.55 14.17
CA TYR A 197 -18.17 -4.79 15.55
C TYR A 197 -17.81 -6.27 15.78
N PHE A 198 -18.69 -7.19 15.38
CA PHE A 198 -18.43 -8.63 15.52
C PHE A 198 -17.27 -9.10 14.64
N THR A 199 -17.17 -8.62 13.40
CA THR A 199 -16.05 -8.93 12.51
C THR A 199 -14.74 -8.47 13.11
N ARG A 200 -14.63 -7.22 13.58
CA ARG A 200 -13.44 -6.72 14.27
C ARG A 200 -13.06 -7.60 15.44
N ARG A 201 -14.02 -7.97 16.30
CA ARG A 201 -13.78 -8.82 17.46
C ARG A 201 -13.25 -10.21 17.05
N LYS A 202 -13.80 -10.79 15.99
CA LYS A 202 -13.35 -12.07 15.43
C LYS A 202 -11.94 -11.97 14.85
N ILE A 203 -11.65 -10.92 14.09
CA ILE A 203 -10.31 -10.67 13.51
C ILE A 203 -9.28 -10.52 14.63
N LYS A 204 -9.57 -9.68 15.62
CA LYS A 204 -8.69 -9.41 16.75
C LYS A 204 -8.36 -10.65 17.57
N ARG A 205 -9.35 -11.54 17.77
CA ARG A 205 -9.16 -12.80 18.48
C ARG A 205 -8.37 -13.84 17.68
N LYS A 206 -8.57 -13.91 16.37
CA LYS A 206 -7.98 -14.97 15.52
C LYS A 206 -6.60 -14.61 14.95
N PHE A 207 -6.35 -13.34 14.68
CA PHE A 207 -5.16 -12.87 13.95
C PHE A 207 -4.30 -11.89 14.74
N ASN A 208 -4.62 -11.69 16.03
CA ASN A 208 -3.87 -10.87 16.98
C ASN A 208 -3.57 -9.43 16.51
N TYR A 209 -4.39 -8.87 15.62
CA TYR A 209 -4.30 -7.47 15.22
C TYR A 209 -5.67 -6.80 15.19
N ASP A 210 -5.69 -5.48 15.36
CA ASP A 210 -6.92 -4.69 15.37
C ASP A 210 -7.00 -3.83 14.11
N ILE A 211 -8.00 -4.09 13.25
CA ILE A 211 -8.25 -3.32 12.03
C ILE A 211 -8.44 -1.82 12.28
N ASN A 212 -8.79 -1.42 13.51
CA ASN A 212 -8.86 0.00 13.88
C ASN A 212 -7.51 0.70 13.99
N ASN A 213 -6.40 -0.05 14.05
CA ASN A 213 -5.07 0.56 14.11
C ASN A 213 -4.51 0.92 12.74
N VAL A 214 -5.13 0.49 11.63
CA VAL A 214 -4.70 0.81 10.26
C VAL A 214 -5.26 2.17 9.87
N CYS A 215 -4.56 3.24 10.28
CA CYS A 215 -4.98 4.63 10.07
C CYS A 215 -3.84 5.49 9.47
N PRO A 216 -3.55 5.38 8.16
CA PRO A 216 -2.51 6.18 7.49
C PRO A 216 -2.65 7.70 7.69
N VAL A 217 -3.87 8.20 7.87
CA VAL A 217 -4.15 9.63 8.12
C VAL A 217 -3.43 10.18 9.36
N PHE A 218 -3.17 9.35 10.38
CA PHE A 218 -2.47 9.82 11.57
C PHE A 218 -0.94 9.91 11.38
N PHE A 219 -0.41 9.32 10.31
CA PHE A 219 1.01 9.31 9.98
C PHE A 219 1.33 10.35 8.90
N ILE A 220 0.42 10.60 7.95
CA ILE A 220 0.64 11.53 6.84
C ILE A 220 0.94 12.97 7.29
N GLU A 221 0.41 13.40 8.45
CA GLU A 221 0.58 14.76 8.97
C GLU A 221 2.05 15.11 9.28
N ASP A 222 2.87 14.11 9.58
CA ASP A 222 4.29 14.28 9.92
C ASP A 222 5.23 14.08 8.72
N ILE A 223 4.68 13.74 7.56
CA ILE A 223 5.47 13.50 6.35
C ILE A 223 5.85 14.84 5.70
N THR A 224 7.15 15.12 5.66
CA THR A 224 7.76 16.32 5.06
C THR A 224 8.29 16.11 3.64
N ILE A 225 8.35 14.85 3.19
CA ILE A 225 8.90 14.50 1.88
C ILE A 225 7.89 14.76 0.76
N PRO A 226 8.34 15.13 -0.46
CA PRO A 226 7.45 15.35 -1.59
C PRO A 226 6.55 14.15 -1.87
N THR A 227 5.26 14.41 -2.11
CA THR A 227 4.27 13.38 -2.36
C THR A 227 3.51 13.63 -3.66
N ILE A 228 3.44 12.62 -4.51
CA ILE A 228 2.57 12.58 -5.69
C ILE A 228 1.34 11.73 -5.35
N TYR A 229 0.16 12.34 -5.43
CA TYR A 229 -1.11 11.65 -5.28
C TYR A 229 -1.68 11.31 -6.67
N ILE A 230 -1.90 10.03 -6.93
CA ILE A 230 -2.55 9.55 -8.15
C ILE A 230 -3.98 9.16 -7.78
N ILE A 231 -4.95 9.87 -8.35
CA ILE A 231 -6.38 9.70 -8.04
C ILE A 231 -7.10 9.17 -9.28
N SER A 232 -7.69 7.98 -9.16
CA SER A 232 -8.56 7.45 -10.22
C SER A 232 -10.01 7.91 -10.01
N LYS A 233 -10.60 8.58 -11.03
CA LYS A 233 -11.99 9.06 -10.97
C LYS A 233 -13.02 7.94 -10.89
N SER A 234 -12.68 6.76 -11.41
CA SER A 234 -13.56 5.59 -11.52
C SER A 234 -13.12 4.44 -10.61
N ASP A 235 -12.40 4.76 -9.53
CA ASP A 235 -12.01 3.78 -8.52
C ASP A 235 -13.25 3.24 -7.78
N SER A 236 -13.54 1.95 -7.96
CA SER A 236 -14.66 1.28 -7.31
C SER A 236 -14.35 0.83 -5.88
N ILE A 237 -13.09 0.89 -5.46
CA ILE A 237 -12.62 0.41 -4.15
C ILE A 237 -12.45 1.60 -3.20
N VAL A 238 -11.65 2.59 -3.61
CA VAL A 238 -11.31 3.76 -2.77
C VAL A 238 -11.84 5.03 -3.42
N HIS A 239 -12.87 5.61 -2.82
CA HIS A 239 -13.42 6.87 -3.32
C HIS A 239 -12.36 8.00 -3.33
N PRO A 240 -12.27 8.83 -4.39
CA PRO A 240 -11.30 9.93 -4.53
C PRO A 240 -11.16 10.86 -3.31
N ALA A 241 -12.24 11.05 -2.56
CA ALA A 241 -12.26 11.87 -1.35
C ALA A 241 -11.23 11.42 -0.29
N HIS A 242 -10.89 10.13 -0.22
CA HIS A 242 -9.86 9.66 0.70
C HIS A 242 -8.47 10.22 0.38
N SER A 243 -8.08 10.17 -0.90
CA SER A 243 -6.81 10.71 -1.37
C SER A 243 -6.73 12.22 -1.15
N LEU A 244 -7.82 12.93 -1.46
CA LEU A 244 -7.93 14.36 -1.21
C LEU A 244 -7.82 14.69 0.28
N TYR A 245 -8.46 13.91 1.15
CA TYR A 245 -8.38 14.12 2.59
C TYR A 245 -6.96 13.92 3.13
N LEU A 246 -6.25 12.90 2.65
CA LEU A 246 -4.83 12.71 2.98
C LEU A 246 -3.96 13.87 2.49
N ALA A 247 -4.15 14.30 1.24
CA ALA A 247 -3.44 15.45 0.68
C ALA A 247 -3.72 16.74 1.46
N HIS A 248 -4.96 16.91 1.97
CA HIS A 248 -5.33 18.02 2.85
C HIS A 248 -4.60 17.97 4.20
N LYS A 249 -4.49 16.77 4.82
CA LYS A 249 -3.83 16.59 6.12
C LYS A 249 -2.31 16.70 6.06
N GLN A 250 -1.67 16.37 4.93
CA GLN A 250 -0.21 16.47 4.77
C GLN A 250 0.24 17.92 4.59
N LYS A 251 0.31 18.74 5.64
CA LYS A 251 0.60 20.18 5.49
C LYS A 251 2.07 20.55 5.22
N LYS A 252 3.01 19.66 5.58
CA LYS A 252 4.45 19.97 5.69
C LYS A 252 5.29 19.66 4.44
N ALA A 253 4.67 19.25 3.33
CA ALA A 253 5.38 18.80 2.14
C ALA A 253 4.85 19.42 0.84
N LYS A 254 5.72 19.52 -0.17
CA LYS A 254 5.31 19.79 -1.56
C LYS A 254 4.47 18.62 -2.07
N LYS A 255 3.34 18.91 -2.73
CA LYS A 255 2.37 17.90 -3.18
C LYS A 255 1.88 18.20 -4.58
N ILE A 256 1.65 17.15 -5.35
CA ILE A 256 0.99 17.22 -6.66
C ILE A 256 -0.12 16.18 -6.69
N ILE A 257 -1.20 16.51 -7.39
CA ILE A 257 -2.29 15.59 -7.67
C ILE A 257 -2.32 15.33 -9.16
N TYR A 258 -2.24 14.07 -9.55
CA TYR A 258 -2.56 13.62 -10.88
C TYR A 258 -3.85 12.82 -10.88
N ILE A 259 -4.65 13.04 -11.92
CA ILE A 259 -5.88 12.29 -12.14
C ILE A 259 -5.55 11.18 -13.14
N ALA A 260 -5.68 9.94 -12.71
CA ALA A 260 -5.65 8.80 -13.61
C ALA A 260 -7.01 8.71 -14.30
N GLU A 261 -7.08 9.15 -15.54
CA GLU A 261 -8.17 8.83 -16.44
C GLU A 261 -7.76 7.59 -17.22
N LYS A 262 -8.63 6.58 -17.32
CA LYS A 262 -8.47 5.57 -18.37
C LYS A 262 -8.68 6.32 -19.69
N GLY A 263 -7.58 6.84 -20.25
CA GLY A 263 -7.62 7.51 -21.53
C GLY A 263 -8.35 6.60 -22.51
N THR A 264 -9.42 7.11 -23.10
CA THR A 264 -10.06 6.45 -24.25
C THR A 264 -9.12 6.48 -25.46
N GLN A 265 -8.10 7.35 -25.43
CA GLN A 265 -7.11 7.60 -26.47
C GLN A 265 -5.67 7.42 -25.91
N PRO A 266 -4.73 6.82 -26.69
CA PRO A 266 -3.35 6.60 -26.25
C PRO A 266 -2.60 7.88 -25.86
N HIS A 267 -2.84 9.01 -26.55
CA HIS A 267 -2.10 10.27 -26.33
C HIS A 267 -2.31 10.88 -24.92
N GLU A 268 -3.50 10.70 -24.33
CA GLU A 268 -3.81 11.17 -22.97
C GLU A 268 -3.01 10.39 -21.93
N ALA A 269 -2.81 9.09 -22.14
CA ALA A 269 -1.97 8.25 -21.28
C ALA A 269 -0.49 8.66 -21.36
N TYR A 270 0.03 8.92 -22.58
CA TYR A 270 1.40 9.40 -22.77
C TYR A 270 1.65 10.75 -22.08
N THR A 271 0.64 11.63 -22.03
CA THR A 271 0.75 12.92 -21.36
C THR A 271 0.86 12.77 -19.84
N TYR A 272 0.13 11.83 -19.25
CA TYR A 272 0.20 11.53 -17.82
C TYR A 272 1.57 10.92 -17.44
N ASP A 273 2.03 9.93 -18.19
CA ASP A 273 3.32 9.28 -17.94
C ASP A 273 4.48 10.27 -18.03
N SER A 274 4.46 11.14 -19.05
CA SER A 274 5.49 12.18 -19.24
C SER A 274 5.54 13.14 -18.05
N LYS A 275 4.39 13.61 -17.55
CA LYS A 275 4.33 14.47 -16.35
C LYS A 275 4.90 13.77 -15.12
N LEU A 276 4.55 12.50 -14.92
CA LEU A 276 5.05 11.71 -13.81
C LEU A 276 6.57 11.50 -13.90
N ILE A 277 7.08 11.15 -15.08
CA ILE A 277 8.52 11.00 -15.35
C ILE A 277 9.26 12.31 -15.02
N ILE A 278 8.76 13.44 -15.51
CA ILE A 278 9.38 14.75 -15.26
C ILE A 278 9.37 15.07 -13.76
N ALA A 279 8.26 14.84 -13.05
CA ALA A 279 8.18 15.08 -11.62
C ALA A 279 9.15 14.19 -10.84
N MET A 280 9.23 12.90 -11.16
CA MET A 280 10.17 11.97 -10.55
C MET A 280 11.62 12.40 -10.80
N LYS A 281 12.00 12.66 -12.06
CA LYS A 281 13.35 13.09 -12.42
C LYS A 281 13.74 14.41 -11.75
N SER A 282 12.81 15.37 -11.62
CA SER A 282 13.08 16.66 -10.96
C SER A 282 13.45 16.52 -9.48
N ILE A 283 12.92 15.49 -8.79
CA ILE A 283 13.26 15.20 -7.41
C ILE A 283 14.56 14.39 -7.33
N LEU A 284 14.67 13.33 -8.14
CA LEU A 284 15.78 12.38 -8.04
C LEU A 284 17.11 12.94 -8.55
N TYR A 285 17.09 13.65 -9.67
CA TYR A 285 18.27 14.17 -10.35
C TYR A 285 18.28 15.70 -10.27
N SER A 286 18.07 16.18 -9.05
CA SER A 286 17.86 17.58 -8.71
C SER A 286 18.85 18.58 -9.32
N HIS A 287 20.10 18.16 -9.54
CA HIS A 287 21.15 19.01 -10.12
C HIS A 287 21.01 19.25 -11.62
N ASN A 288 20.24 18.42 -12.33
CA ASN A 288 20.08 18.49 -13.78
C ASN A 288 18.84 19.29 -14.20
N PHE A 289 18.10 19.85 -13.23
CA PHE A 289 16.89 20.64 -13.48
C PHE A 289 17.08 22.05 -12.94
N GLU A 290 16.79 23.05 -13.76
CA GLU A 290 16.68 24.43 -13.30
C GLU A 290 15.64 24.52 -12.18
N ASN A 291 15.95 25.30 -11.14
CA ASN A 291 15.05 25.47 -9.99
C ASN A 291 13.65 25.94 -10.43
N ASP A 292 13.58 26.76 -11.49
CA ASP A 292 12.35 27.24 -12.11
C ASP A 292 11.44 26.11 -12.62
N ILE A 293 12.01 25.03 -13.17
CA ILE A 293 11.22 23.89 -13.67
C ILE A 293 10.62 23.13 -12.48
N ARG A 294 11.38 22.94 -11.41
CA ARG A 294 10.91 22.26 -10.20
C ARG A 294 9.77 23.02 -9.53
N ASP A 295 9.90 24.34 -9.43
CA ASP A 295 8.87 25.18 -8.82
C ASP A 295 7.62 25.30 -9.69
N LYS A 296 7.76 25.20 -11.03
CA LYS A 296 6.60 25.03 -11.94
C LYS A 296 5.91 23.67 -11.76
N ILE A 297 6.66 22.58 -11.56
CA ILE A 297 6.08 21.23 -11.38
C ILE A 297 5.27 21.15 -10.09
N PHE A 298 5.84 21.64 -8.98
CA PHE A 298 5.18 21.71 -7.67
C PHE A 298 4.48 23.05 -7.45
N ASP A 299 3.94 23.66 -8.50
CA ASP A 299 3.28 24.96 -8.41
C ASP A 299 2.08 24.88 -7.47
N LEU A 300 2.16 25.67 -6.40
CA LEU A 300 1.17 25.71 -5.34
C LEU A 300 -0.18 26.23 -5.87
N SER A 301 -0.17 27.15 -6.84
CA SER A 301 -1.39 27.69 -7.45
C SER A 301 -2.13 26.61 -8.23
N THR A 302 -1.43 25.86 -9.08
CA THR A 302 -1.98 24.74 -9.85
C THR A 302 -2.50 23.64 -8.94
N TYR A 303 -1.75 23.29 -7.89
CA TYR A 303 -2.20 22.34 -6.88
C TYR A 303 -3.52 22.79 -6.24
N TYR A 304 -3.59 24.02 -5.70
CA TYR A 304 -4.78 24.48 -4.99
C TYR A 304 -5.99 24.64 -5.92
N LYS A 305 -5.80 25.08 -7.16
CA LYS A 305 -6.89 25.14 -8.15
C LYS A 305 -7.50 23.76 -8.37
N LEU A 306 -6.67 22.75 -8.63
CA LEU A 306 -7.14 21.39 -8.86
C LEU A 306 -7.72 20.77 -7.58
N PHE A 307 -7.06 20.96 -6.45
CA PHE A 307 -7.51 20.45 -5.15
C PHE A 307 -8.87 21.03 -4.78
N THR A 308 -9.08 22.35 -4.90
CA THR A 308 -10.36 23.00 -4.59
C THR A 308 -11.46 22.50 -5.51
N PHE A 309 -11.20 22.42 -6.82
CA PHE A 309 -12.17 21.86 -7.77
C PHE A 309 -12.60 20.42 -7.41
N LEU A 310 -11.62 19.55 -7.08
CA LEU A 310 -11.93 18.17 -6.70
C LEU A 310 -12.60 18.08 -5.32
N ARG A 311 -12.19 18.92 -4.37
CA ARG A 311 -12.80 19.00 -3.03
C ARG A 311 -14.26 19.42 -3.13
N GLU A 312 -14.58 20.43 -3.94
CA GLU A 312 -15.96 20.86 -4.19
C GLU A 312 -16.78 19.75 -4.86
N LYS A 313 -16.20 19.09 -5.86
CA LYS A 313 -16.85 17.96 -6.54
C LYS A 313 -17.21 16.80 -5.60
N TYR A 314 -16.36 16.52 -4.60
CA TYR A 314 -16.53 15.42 -3.65
C TYR A 314 -16.77 15.91 -2.22
N ALA A 315 -17.43 17.07 -2.06
CA ALA A 315 -17.55 17.75 -0.77
C ALA A 315 -18.28 16.90 0.27
N TYR A 316 -19.35 16.22 -0.13
CA TYR A 316 -20.13 15.35 0.75
C TYR A 316 -19.28 14.21 1.33
N GLU A 317 -18.54 13.48 0.49
CA GLU A 317 -17.69 12.38 0.95
C GLU A 317 -16.50 12.88 1.76
N PHE A 318 -15.95 14.03 1.39
CA PHE A 318 -14.85 14.66 2.12
C PHE A 318 -15.28 15.03 3.54
N ASP A 319 -16.41 15.72 3.70
CA ASP A 319 -16.93 16.13 5.00
C ASP A 319 -17.39 14.93 5.84
N TYR A 320 -17.93 13.90 5.19
CA TYR A 320 -18.27 12.65 5.85
C TYR A 320 -17.02 11.94 6.41
N ILE A 321 -15.93 11.88 5.62
CA ILE A 321 -14.63 11.38 6.09
C ILE A 321 -14.11 12.23 7.25
N ASP A 322 -14.22 13.56 7.16
CA ASP A 322 -13.76 14.45 8.23
C ASP A 322 -14.47 14.16 9.56
N LYS A 323 -15.80 14.04 9.55
CA LYS A 323 -16.60 13.67 10.73
C LYS A 323 -16.15 12.33 11.33
N LEU A 324 -15.82 11.35 10.50
CA LEU A 324 -15.35 10.04 10.97
C LEU A 324 -13.95 10.11 11.60
N ILE A 325 -13.03 10.86 11.00
CA ILE A 325 -11.66 11.01 11.51
C ILE A 325 -11.63 11.85 12.79
N THR A 326 -12.42 12.93 12.86
CA THR A 326 -12.54 13.77 14.06
C THR A 326 -13.01 12.96 15.27
N LYS A 327 -13.94 12.01 15.10
CA LYS A 327 -14.36 11.09 16.18
C LYS A 327 -13.24 10.16 16.67
N LYS A 328 -12.21 9.92 15.86
CA LYS A 328 -11.08 9.04 16.19
C LYS A 328 -9.86 9.79 16.72
N ILE A 329 -9.85 11.12 16.72
CA ILE A 329 -8.66 11.90 17.01
C ILE A 329 -8.10 11.65 18.42
N ASN A 330 -8.98 11.41 19.40
CA ASN A 330 -8.58 11.09 20.78
C ASN A 330 -7.79 9.77 20.89
N GLN A 331 -7.87 8.89 19.88
CA GLN A 331 -7.15 7.62 19.84
C GLN A 331 -5.84 7.72 19.03
N LYS A 332 -5.54 8.88 18.41
CA LYS A 332 -4.40 9.08 17.50
C LYS A 332 -3.08 8.60 18.10
N ASN A 333 -2.67 9.15 19.25
CA ASN A 333 -1.38 8.82 19.86
C ASN A 333 -1.28 7.34 20.23
N LYS A 334 -2.35 6.79 20.83
CA LYS A 334 -2.44 5.36 21.17
C LYS A 334 -2.32 4.44 19.96
N ILE A 335 -2.88 4.85 18.82
CA ILE A 335 -2.77 4.09 17.55
C ILE A 335 -1.34 4.18 17.01
N ILE A 336 -0.77 5.38 16.98
CA ILE A 336 0.62 5.60 16.53
C ILE A 336 1.60 4.75 17.33
N ASP A 337 1.48 4.73 18.66
CA ASP A 337 2.37 3.97 19.53
C ASP A 337 2.25 2.45 19.31
N LYS A 338 1.03 1.94 19.13
CA LYS A 338 0.81 0.52 18.80
C LYS A 338 1.43 0.12 17.47
N VAL A 339 1.24 0.94 16.44
CA VAL A 339 1.81 0.69 15.10
C VAL A 339 3.33 0.76 15.17
N LYS A 340 3.91 1.79 15.82
CA LYS A 340 5.35 1.93 16.05
C LYS A 340 5.92 0.70 16.76
N LYS A 341 5.29 0.27 17.86
CA LYS A 341 5.70 -0.93 18.59
C LYS A 341 5.66 -2.18 17.70
N PHE A 342 4.62 -2.34 16.89
CA PHE A 342 4.48 -3.49 15.98
C PHE A 342 5.53 -3.50 14.85
N VAL A 343 5.71 -2.37 14.16
CA VAL A 343 6.63 -2.26 13.03
C VAL A 343 8.09 -2.28 13.51
N CYS A 344 8.42 -1.46 14.52
CA CYS A 344 9.79 -1.27 14.99
C CYS A 344 10.27 -2.28 16.04
N PHE A 345 9.46 -3.27 16.45
CA PHE A 345 9.73 -4.21 17.55
C PHE A 345 11.17 -4.76 17.64
N LYS A 346 11.83 -5.08 16.50
CA LYS A 346 13.21 -5.62 16.46
C LYS A 346 14.31 -4.56 16.23
N TYR A 347 13.95 -3.32 15.90
CA TYR A 347 14.90 -2.24 15.60
C TYR A 347 15.16 -1.31 16.80
N GLN A 348 14.28 -1.32 17.81
CA GLN A 348 14.50 -0.59 19.05
C GLN A 348 15.62 -1.21 19.90
N SER A 349 15.83 -2.53 19.84
CA SER A 349 16.87 -3.22 20.64
C SER A 349 18.31 -3.01 20.15
N LYS A 350 18.53 -2.41 18.98
CA LYS A 350 19.89 -2.07 18.50
C LYS A 350 20.34 -0.64 18.84
N ILE A 351 19.42 0.28 19.10
CA ILE A 351 19.77 1.67 19.45
C ILE A 351 20.15 1.77 20.94
N SER A 352 19.68 0.85 21.79
CA SER A 352 20.07 0.76 23.21
C SER A 352 21.28 -0.15 23.49
N LEU A 353 21.87 -0.79 22.47
CA LEU A 353 23.05 -1.67 22.61
C LEU A 353 24.29 -1.17 21.86
N SER A 354 24.32 0.09 21.41
CA SER A 354 25.56 0.75 20.97
C SER A 354 26.34 1.32 22.16
N SER A 355 26.50 0.52 23.21
CA SER A 355 27.56 0.65 24.20
C SER A 355 27.95 -0.76 24.62
N SER A 356 29.24 -1.09 24.38
CA SER A 356 29.93 -2.36 24.61
C SER A 356 29.73 -3.50 23.59
N THR A 357 30.74 -3.63 22.71
CA THR A 357 31.38 -4.86 22.21
C THR A 357 30.55 -6.15 22.10
N CYS A 358 30.17 -6.53 20.87
CA CYS A 358 30.24 -7.93 20.43
C CYS A 358 30.42 -8.00 18.90
N LEU A 359 31.56 -8.57 18.51
CA LEU A 359 31.97 -8.88 17.13
C LEU A 359 31.37 -10.23 16.70
N ASN A 360 30.92 -10.29 15.45
CA ASN A 360 30.88 -11.43 14.51
C ASN A 360 30.60 -12.86 15.04
N GLN A 361 29.37 -13.34 14.85
CA GLN A 361 29.01 -14.69 14.36
C GLN A 361 27.46 -14.69 14.20
N SER A 362 26.77 -15.18 13.17
CA SER A 362 27.09 -16.12 12.09
C SER A 362 26.02 -15.97 10.97
N THR A 363 26.44 -15.78 9.71
CA THR A 363 25.59 -15.96 8.51
C THR A 363 26.31 -16.85 7.50
N VAL A 364 26.81 -17.99 7.97
CA VAL A 364 27.41 -19.03 7.13
C VAL A 364 26.84 -20.36 7.56
N ASP A 365 25.63 -20.67 7.10
CA ASP A 365 25.06 -22.01 7.10
C ASP A 365 24.00 -22.10 6.01
N SER A 366 24.46 -22.07 4.76
CA SER A 366 23.69 -22.52 3.61
C SER A 366 24.59 -22.90 2.43
N LEU A 367 25.67 -23.64 2.68
CA LEU A 367 26.49 -24.28 1.64
C LEU A 367 27.14 -25.53 2.22
N ARG A 368 26.37 -26.62 2.33
CA ARG A 368 26.83 -28.02 2.29
C ARG A 368 25.67 -28.95 2.66
N THR A 369 24.93 -29.40 1.65
CA THR A 369 24.25 -30.69 1.71
C THR A 369 24.56 -31.41 0.42
N SER A 370 25.73 -32.05 0.39
CA SER A 370 26.11 -33.07 -0.57
C SER A 370 26.33 -34.36 0.20
N LYS A 371 25.45 -35.34 -0.07
CA LYS A 371 25.63 -36.80 0.10
C LYS A 371 26.07 -37.31 1.48
N VAL A 372 25.18 -38.06 2.14
CA VAL A 372 25.53 -39.02 3.20
C VAL A 372 25.44 -40.42 2.59
N TYR A 373 26.56 -41.14 2.61
CA TYR A 373 26.63 -42.60 2.72
C TYR A 373 27.14 -42.92 4.12
N GLU A 374 26.68 -44.07 4.61
CA GLU A 374 26.85 -44.67 5.94
C GLU A 374 28.30 -44.74 6.44
N ASN A 375 28.49 -44.61 7.76
CA ASN A 375 28.94 -45.74 8.60
C ASN A 375 28.98 -45.36 10.08
N GLU A 376 28.62 -46.36 10.89
CA GLU A 376 28.64 -46.46 12.33
C GLU A 376 30.00 -46.13 12.94
N TYR A 377 30.03 -45.61 14.18
CA TYR A 377 30.79 -46.19 15.30
C TYR A 377 30.37 -45.53 16.61
N THR A 378 29.99 -46.40 17.55
CA THR A 378 29.62 -46.23 18.95
C THR A 378 30.78 -45.71 19.80
N PHE A 379 30.53 -44.87 20.81
CA PHE A 379 31.04 -45.11 22.19
C PHE A 379 30.29 -44.24 23.22
N GLN A 380 29.80 -44.96 24.24
CA GLN A 380 29.36 -44.59 25.60
C GLN A 380 30.46 -43.79 26.34
N THR A 381 30.29 -43.06 27.45
CA THR A 381 29.29 -42.89 28.51
C THR A 381 29.81 -41.74 29.39
N GLU A 382 28.94 -41.12 30.19
CA GLU A 382 29.04 -41.06 31.67
C GLU A 382 28.38 -39.80 32.25
N GLU A 383 27.51 -40.10 33.21
CA GLU A 383 26.76 -39.23 34.10
C GLU A 383 27.70 -38.49 35.07
N ASN A 384 27.23 -37.34 35.60
CA ASN A 384 27.26 -37.15 37.03
C ASN A 384 26.27 -36.07 37.48
N ASN A 385 25.48 -36.47 38.47
CA ASN A 385 24.51 -35.69 39.23
C ASN A 385 25.18 -34.58 40.04
N ASN A 386 24.42 -33.52 40.38
CA ASN A 386 24.21 -33.16 41.78
C ASN A 386 23.08 -32.13 41.94
N ASP A 387 22.21 -32.46 42.89
CA ASP A 387 21.08 -31.72 43.43
C ASP A 387 21.44 -30.32 43.97
N PHE A 388 20.46 -29.43 44.02
CA PHE A 388 20.08 -28.70 45.25
C PHE A 388 18.71 -28.01 45.08
N LEU A 389 17.74 -28.44 45.90
CA LEU A 389 16.51 -27.72 46.23
C LEU A 389 16.83 -26.56 47.18
N GLN A 390 16.13 -25.42 47.07
CA GLN A 390 15.34 -24.87 48.18
C GLN A 390 14.40 -23.71 47.79
N GLU A 391 13.13 -23.93 48.13
CA GLU A 391 12.17 -23.05 48.82
C GLU A 391 11.50 -21.82 48.19
N CYS A 392 10.18 -21.88 48.38
CA CYS A 392 9.12 -20.92 48.13
C CYS A 392 9.16 -19.73 49.08
N ASP A 393 8.49 -18.65 48.70
CA ASP A 393 7.62 -17.93 49.62
C ASP A 393 6.37 -17.38 48.91
N GLN A 394 5.21 -17.69 49.49
CA GLN A 394 3.90 -17.15 49.20
C GLN A 394 3.60 -16.04 50.22
N ILE A 395 3.01 -14.91 49.80
CA ILE A 395 2.08 -14.15 50.65
C ILE A 395 0.88 -13.69 49.83
N ASN A 396 -0.29 -13.94 50.42
CA ASN A 396 -1.66 -13.78 49.97
C ASN A 396 -2.24 -12.36 50.09
N ASP A 397 -3.46 -12.27 49.56
CA ASP A 397 -4.60 -11.44 49.99
C ASP A 397 -4.67 -9.99 49.46
N SER A 398 -5.83 -9.42 49.17
CA SER A 398 -7.21 -9.88 48.94
C SER A 398 -7.99 -8.60 48.52
N GLY A 399 -9.14 -8.70 47.87
CA GLY A 399 -10.03 -7.54 47.71
C GLY A 399 -10.95 -7.57 46.49
N PHE A 400 -12.09 -8.24 46.64
CA PHE A 400 -13.25 -8.18 45.75
C PHE A 400 -13.97 -6.82 45.88
N SER A 401 -14.48 -6.28 44.76
CA SER A 401 -15.78 -5.60 44.73
C SER A 401 -16.34 -5.58 43.30
N ASN A 402 -17.47 -6.26 43.14
CA ASN A 402 -18.39 -6.13 41.99
C ASN A 402 -19.01 -4.73 41.98
N ASP A 403 -19.36 -4.22 40.80
CA ASP A 403 -20.63 -3.50 40.60
C ASP A 403 -21.04 -3.52 39.12
N TYR A 404 -22.28 -3.97 38.91
CA TYR A 404 -23.08 -3.83 37.70
C TYR A 404 -24.02 -2.64 37.91
N GLN A 405 -24.09 -1.67 36.99
CA GLN A 405 -25.38 -1.10 36.54
C GLN A 405 -25.27 -0.14 35.34
N ASP A 406 -26.28 -0.31 34.48
CA ASP A 406 -26.92 0.53 33.46
C ASP A 406 -26.49 1.99 33.24
N ALA A 407 -26.55 2.42 31.97
CA ALA A 407 -27.45 3.51 31.54
C ALA A 407 -27.35 3.74 30.01
N PHE A 408 -28.44 3.43 29.30
CA PHE A 408 -28.82 4.09 28.06
C PHE A 408 -29.46 5.44 28.43
N SER A 409 -28.95 6.56 27.93
CA SER A 409 -29.76 7.74 27.58
C SER A 409 -28.91 8.73 26.78
N ASP A 410 -29.49 9.26 25.71
CA ASP A 410 -29.63 10.70 25.43
C ASP A 410 -29.82 10.91 23.92
N GLU A 411 -31.10 11.02 23.57
CA GLU A 411 -31.59 11.68 22.37
C GLU A 411 -31.51 13.20 22.58
N ASP A 412 -31.20 13.96 21.52
CA ASP A 412 -31.88 15.24 21.33
C ASP A 412 -31.97 15.63 19.84
N ASN A 413 -33.13 16.19 19.52
CA ASN A 413 -33.66 16.55 18.21
C ASN A 413 -33.09 17.88 17.67
N MET A 414 -33.09 18.06 16.34
CA MET A 414 -33.91 19.12 15.69
C MET A 414 -33.77 19.12 14.15
N LEU A 415 -34.92 19.35 13.51
CA LEU A 415 -35.13 19.63 12.09
C LEU A 415 -34.80 21.11 11.76
N ASP A 416 -34.38 21.41 10.52
CA ASP A 416 -35.14 22.29 9.61
C ASP A 416 -34.49 22.43 8.20
N ASN A 417 -35.34 22.83 7.24
CA ASN A 417 -35.30 22.72 5.77
C ASN A 417 -34.46 23.79 5.00
N PRO A 418 -34.28 23.66 3.66
CA PRO A 418 -33.25 24.35 2.84
C PRO A 418 -33.76 25.57 2.05
N PRO A 419 -32.87 26.30 1.33
CA PRO A 419 -33.28 26.91 0.07
C PRO A 419 -32.29 26.81 -1.13
N GLU A 420 -32.89 26.48 -2.28
CA GLU A 420 -32.81 27.06 -3.64
C GLU A 420 -31.51 27.35 -4.44
N ASN A 421 -31.52 26.71 -5.63
CA ASN A 421 -30.98 27.04 -6.96
C ASN A 421 -30.32 28.42 -7.22
N LYS A 422 -29.10 28.39 -7.79
CA LYS A 422 -28.65 29.37 -8.80
C LYS A 422 -27.92 28.68 -9.96
N HIS A 423 -28.44 28.88 -11.17
CA HIS A 423 -27.80 28.57 -12.45
C HIS A 423 -26.51 29.38 -12.62
N ILE A 424 -25.40 28.73 -13.01
CA ILE A 424 -24.17 29.42 -13.46
C ILE A 424 -23.67 28.76 -14.76
N ASP A 425 -23.43 29.62 -15.74
CA ASP A 425 -23.17 29.35 -17.16
C ASP A 425 -22.01 28.40 -17.47
N LYS A 426 -22.30 27.41 -18.34
CA LYS A 426 -21.34 26.40 -18.83
C LYS A 426 -20.40 26.89 -19.94
N ASN A 427 -20.62 28.06 -20.53
CA ASN A 427 -19.91 28.46 -21.76
C ASN A 427 -18.59 29.22 -21.55
N CYS A 428 -18.34 29.81 -20.37
CA CYS A 428 -17.11 30.59 -20.13
C CYS A 428 -15.86 29.72 -19.85
N ASN A 429 -16.04 28.43 -19.54
CA ASN A 429 -14.93 27.53 -19.16
C ASN A 429 -14.24 26.83 -20.34
N ILE A 430 -14.87 26.77 -21.51
CA ILE A 430 -14.33 26.06 -22.69
C ILE A 430 -13.23 26.89 -23.39
N GLU A 431 -13.41 28.20 -23.50
CA GLU A 431 -12.41 29.08 -24.14
C GLU A 431 -11.12 29.22 -23.32
N LYS A 432 -11.21 29.13 -21.98
CA LYS A 432 -10.05 29.18 -21.07
C LYS A 432 -9.22 27.90 -21.12
N PHE A 433 -9.85 26.76 -21.38
CA PHE A 433 -9.19 25.47 -21.53
C PHE A 433 -8.40 25.38 -22.86
N ASN A 434 -8.93 25.99 -23.92
CA ASN A 434 -8.26 26.01 -25.23
C ASN A 434 -6.98 26.85 -25.23
N ARG A 435 -6.93 27.98 -24.50
CA ARG A 435 -5.70 28.79 -24.36
C ARG A 435 -4.58 28.08 -23.58
N LEU A 436 -4.93 27.14 -22.69
CA LEU A 436 -3.94 26.35 -21.95
C LEU A 436 -3.26 25.30 -22.86
N ASN A 437 -4.01 24.78 -23.85
CA ASN A 437 -3.47 23.84 -24.84
C ASN A 437 -2.54 24.52 -25.86
N GLU A 438 -2.77 25.79 -26.19
CA GLU A 438 -1.85 26.57 -27.05
C GLU A 438 -0.50 26.86 -26.36
N ALA A 439 -0.50 27.08 -25.04
CA ALA A 439 0.73 27.25 -24.27
C ALA A 439 1.56 25.94 -24.19
N ASN A 440 0.89 24.79 -24.18
CA ASN A 440 1.56 23.47 -24.19
C ASN A 440 2.18 23.15 -25.56
N LYS A 441 1.56 23.57 -26.67
CA LYS A 441 2.15 23.42 -28.03
C LYS A 441 3.47 24.18 -28.20
N LYS A 442 3.59 25.38 -27.61
CA LYS A 442 4.85 26.15 -27.62
C LYS A 442 5.98 25.49 -26.83
N PHE A 443 5.68 24.62 -25.87
CA PHE A 443 6.69 23.85 -25.13
C PHE A 443 7.21 22.63 -25.90
N GLU A 444 6.39 22.04 -26.79
CA GLU A 444 6.81 20.96 -27.69
C GLU A 444 7.70 21.47 -28.84
N GLU A 445 7.48 22.70 -29.32
CA GLU A 445 8.33 23.31 -30.36
C GLU A 445 9.79 23.55 -29.91
N ILE A 446 10.03 23.74 -28.60
CA ILE A 446 11.38 23.92 -28.04
C ILE A 446 12.17 22.60 -28.03
N GLN A 447 11.50 21.44 -28.13
CA GLN A 447 12.15 20.11 -28.27
C GLN A 447 12.36 19.70 -29.74
N GLY A 448 11.97 20.53 -30.70
CA GLY A 448 12.01 20.24 -32.13
C GLY A 448 13.39 20.33 -32.78
N THR A 449 14.45 19.74 -32.20
CA THR A 449 15.69 19.41 -32.95
C THR A 449 16.44 18.25 -32.30
N THR A 450 15.87 17.03 -32.35
CA THR A 450 16.60 15.79 -32.70
C THR A 450 15.65 14.59 -32.66
N GLU A 451 15.47 14.01 -33.84
CA GLU A 451 15.09 12.62 -34.16
C GLU A 451 13.63 12.14 -34.00
N ARG A 452 13.21 11.41 -35.06
CA ARG A 452 11.86 10.99 -35.43
C ARG A 452 11.27 9.93 -34.48
N PRO A 453 9.93 9.85 -34.33
CA PRO A 453 9.30 8.87 -33.46
C PRO A 453 9.27 7.48 -34.14
N SER A 454 10.20 6.61 -33.79
CA SER A 454 10.15 5.20 -34.21
C SER A 454 9.32 4.36 -33.23
N LYS A 455 8.25 3.76 -33.75
CA LYS A 455 7.49 2.59 -33.26
C LYS A 455 7.93 2.09 -31.86
N LEU A 456 7.34 2.66 -30.81
CA LEU A 456 7.41 2.09 -29.46
C LEU A 456 6.80 0.68 -29.53
N LEU A 457 7.57 -0.34 -29.16
CA LEU A 457 7.03 -1.67 -28.88
C LEU A 457 6.05 -1.51 -27.73
N HIS A 458 4.76 -1.47 -28.05
CA HIS A 458 3.70 -1.55 -27.06
C HIS A 458 3.88 -2.91 -26.38
N MET A 459 4.47 -2.94 -25.19
CA MET A 459 4.28 -4.07 -24.29
C MET A 459 2.78 -4.14 -24.08
N GLN A 460 2.13 -5.11 -24.72
CA GLN A 460 0.76 -5.46 -24.41
C GLN A 460 0.77 -5.73 -22.91
N SER A 461 -0.06 -5.02 -22.14
CA SER A 461 -0.07 -5.21 -20.69
C SER A 461 -0.16 -6.71 -20.39
N SER A 462 0.54 -7.19 -19.37
CA SER A 462 0.61 -8.62 -19.06
C SER A 462 -0.80 -9.21 -18.87
N ARG A 463 -1.77 -8.39 -18.44
CA ARG A 463 -3.21 -8.70 -18.40
C ARG A 463 -3.88 -8.95 -19.76
N SER A 464 -3.38 -8.36 -20.83
CA SER A 464 -3.81 -8.59 -22.22
C SER A 464 -3.33 -9.94 -22.73
N SER A 465 -2.07 -10.30 -22.43
CA SER A 465 -1.47 -11.59 -22.81
C SER A 465 -2.03 -12.78 -22.02
N LEU A 466 -2.48 -12.56 -20.77
CA LEU A 466 -3.23 -13.55 -19.99
C LEU A 466 -4.60 -13.87 -20.62
N LYS A 467 -5.16 -13.00 -21.47
CA LYS A 467 -6.42 -13.24 -22.19
C LYS A 467 -6.24 -13.96 -23.52
N SER A 468 -5.04 -13.98 -24.10
CA SER A 468 -4.81 -14.57 -25.44
C SER A 468 -4.56 -16.07 -25.42
N ASN A 469 -4.09 -16.65 -24.30
CA ASN A 469 -3.93 -18.10 -24.17
C ASN A 469 -5.23 -18.79 -23.73
N LYS A 470 -6.24 -18.75 -24.60
CA LYS A 470 -7.49 -19.51 -24.42
C LYS A 470 -7.31 -20.96 -24.82
N LYS A 471 -7.18 -21.84 -23.82
CA LYS A 471 -7.91 -23.13 -23.78
C LYS A 471 -8.15 -23.72 -22.39
N THR A 472 -7.69 -23.11 -21.30
CA THR A 472 -7.88 -23.66 -19.94
C THR A 472 -8.12 -22.61 -18.84
N TYR A 473 -8.98 -21.61 -19.06
CA TYR A 473 -9.53 -20.83 -17.93
C TYR A 473 -11.00 -20.45 -18.19
N LYS A 474 -11.92 -21.14 -17.51
CA LYS A 474 -13.33 -20.75 -17.42
C LYS A 474 -13.46 -19.62 -16.38
N LYS A 475 -14.00 -18.48 -16.83
CA LYS A 475 -14.51 -17.32 -16.09
C LYS A 475 -13.50 -16.52 -15.23
N SER A 476 -12.78 -15.59 -15.86
CA SER A 476 -12.27 -14.38 -15.18
C SER A 476 -13.23 -13.21 -15.41
N LEU A 477 -13.72 -12.66 -14.31
CA LEU A 477 -14.73 -11.62 -14.16
C LEU A 477 -14.51 -10.36 -15.04
N THR A 478 -15.45 -10.09 -15.94
CA THR A 478 -15.83 -8.72 -16.28
C THR A 478 -16.89 -8.27 -15.28
N TRP A 479 -16.56 -7.31 -14.42
CA TRP A 479 -17.53 -6.68 -13.53
C TRP A 479 -18.46 -5.79 -14.35
N ASN A 480 -19.64 -6.32 -14.68
CA ASN A 480 -20.72 -5.60 -15.34
C ASN A 480 -21.64 -5.02 -14.25
N SER A 481 -21.86 -3.71 -14.27
CA SER A 481 -22.46 -2.91 -13.19
C SER A 481 -23.98 -3.08 -13.00
N ASN A 482 -24.59 -4.10 -13.60
CA ASN A 482 -26.04 -4.38 -13.49
C ASN A 482 -26.38 -5.70 -12.79
N LEU A 483 -25.43 -6.36 -12.14
CA LEU A 483 -25.70 -7.55 -11.32
C LEU A 483 -25.68 -7.19 -9.84
N GLN A 484 -26.88 -7.01 -9.27
CA GLN A 484 -27.13 -7.22 -7.85
C GLN A 484 -26.49 -8.56 -7.43
N SER A 485 -25.63 -8.50 -6.43
CA SER A 485 -25.28 -9.59 -5.50
C SER A 485 -25.21 -11.00 -6.10
N SER A 486 -24.05 -11.41 -6.59
CA SER A 486 -23.63 -12.83 -6.52
C SER A 486 -22.12 -12.97 -6.73
N ILE A 487 -21.34 -12.62 -5.71
CA ILE A 487 -20.07 -13.29 -5.49
C ILE A 487 -20.43 -14.57 -4.74
N THR A 488 -20.46 -15.71 -5.45
CA THR A 488 -20.59 -17.02 -4.83
C THR A 488 -19.26 -17.39 -4.22
N TYR A 489 -19.18 -17.31 -2.89
CA TYR A 489 -18.07 -17.84 -2.12
C TYR A 489 -18.32 -19.31 -1.80
N PHE A 490 -17.39 -20.19 -2.13
CA PHE A 490 -17.50 -21.61 -1.81
C PHE A 490 -17.11 -21.85 -0.35
N LYS A 491 -17.78 -22.82 0.29
CA LYS A 491 -17.56 -23.17 1.70
C LYS A 491 -16.12 -23.65 1.96
N GLU A 492 -15.46 -24.17 0.94
CA GLU A 492 -14.06 -24.62 0.94
C GLU A 492 -13.04 -23.46 1.04
N ASP A 493 -13.44 -22.22 0.69
CA ASP A 493 -12.59 -21.03 0.82
C ASP A 493 -12.57 -20.44 2.23
N CYS A 494 -13.07 -21.17 3.23
CA CYS A 494 -13.17 -20.71 4.61
C CYS A 494 -12.01 -21.25 5.46
N PRO A 495 -11.24 -20.40 6.17
CA PRO A 495 -10.19 -20.85 7.12
C PRO A 495 -10.77 -21.43 8.43
N LEU A 496 -12.01 -21.90 8.41
CA LEU A 496 -12.72 -22.46 9.55
C LEU A 496 -13.11 -23.90 9.21
N SER A 497 -12.14 -24.73 8.81
CA SER A 497 -12.23 -26.15 9.09
C SER A 497 -12.09 -26.28 10.61
N LEU A 498 -13.23 -26.47 11.26
CA LEU A 498 -13.31 -27.03 12.60
C LEU A 498 -12.58 -28.38 12.54
N GLN A 499 -11.41 -28.50 13.16
CA GLN A 499 -11.02 -29.77 13.75
C GLN A 499 -12.12 -30.08 14.77
N LYS A 500 -13.09 -30.89 14.35
CA LYS A 500 -13.85 -31.69 15.29
C LYS A 500 -12.87 -32.75 15.77
N ASN A 501 -12.42 -32.62 17.01
CA ASN A 501 -11.99 -33.78 17.77
C ASN A 501 -13.28 -34.56 18.05
N GLU A 502 -13.40 -35.74 17.45
CA GLU A 502 -14.05 -36.88 18.10
C GLU A 502 -12.97 -37.66 18.84
#